data_AF-A0A522EBJ6-F1
#
_entry.id   AF-A0A522EBJ6-F1
#
_cell.length_a   1.000
_cell.length_b   1.000
_cell.length_c   1.000
_cell.angle_alpha   90.00
_cell.angle_beta   90.00
_cell.angle_gamma   90.00
#
_symmetry.space_group_name_H-M   'P 1'
#
loop_
_entity.id
_entity.type
_entity.pdbx_description
1 polymer ?
#
loop_
_entity_poly.entity_id
_entity_poly.type
_entity_poly.pdbx_seq_one_letter_code
_entity_poly.pdbx_strand_id
1 'polypeptide(L)'
;MKSKKSREAHPPVRIANADKRDYLSEKFREMKRIFLLFFLLSATLFSYSQHCPWDCTGMILLQTRLPKEKLYEMNPVLVDQRLRPITDTMFGTGKENETSDPCAFLYYADFLTYRTNKIAIHHWYGYDTIYYFAKGKYMVHFNFCRYKEEKLFLRFEDKYSRGIKYHYVEIPGKLRIHLHNYSRELFDRETAALKKKLKPFVLFMDCEKWLLRREDCE
;
A
#
# COMPACT_ATOMS: atom_id res chain seq x y z
N MET A 1 92.71 28.22 35.87
CA MET A 1 91.58 28.57 34.98
C MET A 1 91.50 27.58 33.83
N LYS A 2 90.42 26.79 33.71
CA LYS A 2 89.87 26.31 32.43
C LYS A 2 88.48 25.69 32.64
N SER A 3 87.51 26.53 32.33
CA SER A 3 86.15 26.33 31.78
C SER A 3 85.53 24.92 31.80
N LYS A 4 84.41 24.79 32.54
CA LYS A 4 83.35 23.80 32.34
C LYS A 4 82.63 24.06 31.01
N LYS A 5 82.47 23.04 30.17
CA LYS A 5 81.49 23.04 29.07
C LYS A 5 80.53 21.85 29.26
N SER A 6 79.35 22.15 29.79
CA SER A 6 78.20 21.26 29.83
C SER A 6 77.75 20.98 28.39
N ARG A 7 77.68 19.72 27.97
CA ARG A 7 77.00 19.31 26.74
C ARG A 7 75.57 18.93 27.12
N GLU A 8 74.61 19.70 26.62
CA GLU A 8 73.20 19.33 26.64
C GLU A 8 72.99 18.04 25.85
N ALA A 9 72.36 17.05 26.48
CA ALA A 9 71.97 15.81 25.84
C ALA A 9 70.68 16.06 25.04
N HIS A 10 70.77 16.05 23.72
CA HIS A 10 69.58 15.94 22.88
C HIS A 10 68.98 14.54 23.05
N PRO A 11 67.65 14.43 23.27
CA PRO A 11 67.00 13.13 23.39
C PRO A 11 67.11 12.37 22.05
N PRO A 12 67.26 11.04 22.08
CA PRO A 12 67.43 10.24 20.88
C PRO A 12 66.17 10.28 20.01
N VAL A 13 66.38 10.53 18.70
CA VAL A 13 65.39 10.59 17.60
C VAL A 13 64.40 9.41 17.54
N ARG A 14 64.67 8.30 18.25
CA ARG A 14 63.76 7.15 18.34
C ARG A 14 62.49 7.40 19.16
N ILE A 15 62.52 8.27 20.17
CA ILE A 15 61.37 8.48 21.07
C ILE A 15 60.26 9.27 20.35
N ALA A 16 60.61 10.27 19.53
CA ALA A 16 59.66 11.09 18.78
C ALA A 16 58.86 10.32 17.71
N ASN A 17 59.35 9.16 17.26
CA ASN A 17 58.69 8.33 16.24
C ASN A 17 57.73 7.28 16.81
N ALA A 18 57.79 7.01 18.12
CA ALA A 18 56.84 6.13 18.81
C ALA A 18 55.55 6.90 19.13
N ASP A 19 55.68 8.08 19.76
CA ASP A 19 54.54 8.97 20.07
C ASP A 19 53.75 9.35 18.81
N LYS A 20 54.43 9.56 17.69
CA LYS A 20 53.78 9.90 16.42
C LYS A 20 53.00 8.72 15.83
N ARG A 21 53.45 7.48 16.04
CA ARG A 21 52.72 6.27 15.59
C ARG A 21 51.50 6.00 16.45
N ASP A 22 51.62 6.18 17.75
CA ASP A 22 50.50 6.00 18.69
C ASP A 22 49.43 7.08 18.48
N TYR A 23 49.84 8.33 18.26
CA TYR A 23 48.92 9.42 17.90
C TYR A 23 48.17 9.16 16.58
N LEU A 24 48.87 8.68 15.54
CA LEU A 24 48.24 8.34 14.26
C LEU A 24 47.32 7.12 14.36
N SER A 25 47.68 6.12 15.17
CA SER A 25 46.86 4.94 15.48
C SER A 25 45.56 5.33 16.19
N GLU A 26 45.65 6.24 17.16
CA GLU A 26 44.50 6.74 17.90
C GLU A 26 43.57 7.59 17.02
N LYS A 27 44.12 8.49 16.20
CA LYS A 27 43.34 9.28 15.23
C LYS A 27 42.67 8.41 14.17
N PHE A 28 43.33 7.36 13.71
CA PHE A 28 42.73 6.41 12.76
C PHE A 28 41.60 5.60 13.39
N ARG A 29 41.72 5.24 14.68
CA ARG A 29 40.66 4.56 15.44
C ARG A 29 39.47 5.47 15.69
N GLU A 30 39.72 6.74 16.01
CA GLU A 30 38.70 7.78 16.20
C GLU A 30 37.93 8.04 14.89
N MET A 31 38.65 8.19 13.78
CA MET A 31 38.06 8.35 12.45
C MET A 31 37.21 7.13 12.04
N LYS A 32 37.68 5.90 12.28
CA LYS A 32 36.88 4.69 12.04
C LYS A 32 35.59 4.66 12.85
N ARG A 33 35.62 5.09 14.12
CA ARG A 33 34.41 5.19 14.97
C ARG A 33 33.43 6.23 14.43
N ILE A 34 33.93 7.39 13.99
CA ILE A 34 33.11 8.44 13.37
C ILE A 34 32.46 7.93 12.08
N PHE A 35 33.21 7.27 11.21
CA PHE A 35 32.66 6.66 10.00
C PHE A 35 31.61 5.61 10.31
N LEU A 36 31.87 4.71 11.27
CA LEU A 36 30.89 3.70 11.68
C LEU A 36 29.60 4.32 12.23
N LEU A 37 29.72 5.36 13.06
CA LEU A 37 28.57 6.11 13.58
C LEU A 37 27.82 6.82 12.46
N PHE A 38 28.52 7.43 11.51
CA PHE A 38 27.89 8.06 10.34
C PHE A 38 27.14 7.04 9.48
N PHE A 39 27.71 5.86 9.23
CA PHE A 39 27.04 4.77 8.50
C PHE A 39 25.85 4.20 9.27
N LEU A 40 25.93 4.05 10.59
CA LEU A 40 24.80 3.65 11.42
C LEU A 40 23.70 4.70 11.42
N LEU A 41 24.05 5.98 11.56
CA LEU A 41 23.10 7.09 11.55
C LEU A 41 22.41 7.21 10.19
N SER A 42 23.16 7.15 9.10
CA SER A 42 22.59 7.15 7.75
C SER A 42 21.75 5.91 7.49
N ALA A 43 22.17 4.71 7.91
CA ALA A 43 21.33 3.51 7.83
C ALA A 43 20.02 3.69 8.62
N THR A 44 20.03 4.29 9.81
CA THR A 44 18.80 4.57 10.57
C THR A 44 17.91 5.64 9.94
N LEU A 45 18.49 6.67 9.32
CA LEU A 45 17.75 7.74 8.65
C LEU A 45 17.15 7.26 7.32
N PHE A 46 17.84 6.41 6.57
CA PHE A 46 17.30 5.78 5.35
C PHE A 46 16.32 4.64 5.64
N SER A 47 16.35 4.04 6.84
CA SER A 47 15.41 2.97 7.24
C SER A 47 14.04 3.49 7.69
N TYR A 48 13.87 4.81 7.88
CA TYR A 48 12.61 5.42 8.31
C TYR A 48 11.77 6.04 7.19
N SER A 49 12.23 5.99 5.94
CA SER A 49 11.39 6.27 4.77
C SER A 49 10.90 4.96 4.12
N GLN A 50 10.46 4.00 4.93
CA GLN A 50 9.68 2.88 4.40
C GLN A 50 8.37 3.47 3.88
N HIS A 51 8.25 3.58 2.55
CA HIS A 51 7.01 3.90 1.88
C HIS A 51 5.90 3.06 2.49
N CYS A 52 4.85 3.72 3.00
CA CYS A 52 3.71 2.98 3.51
C CYS A 52 3.09 2.26 2.30
N PRO A 53 2.87 0.94 2.37
CA PRO A 53 2.40 0.16 1.22
C PRO A 53 1.03 0.64 0.70
N TRP A 54 0.35 1.50 1.47
CA TRP A 54 -0.93 2.09 1.16
C TRP A 54 -0.88 3.58 0.74
N ASP A 55 0.31 4.15 0.50
CA ASP A 55 0.49 5.58 0.18
C ASP A 55 -0.47 6.08 -0.91
N CYS A 56 -0.71 5.28 -1.94
CA CYS A 56 -1.69 5.60 -2.99
C CYS A 56 -2.79 4.55 -3.14
N THR A 57 -2.98 3.66 -2.16
CA THR A 57 -3.98 2.60 -2.26
C THR A 57 -5.34 3.11 -1.81
N GLY A 58 -6.30 3.03 -2.73
CA GLY A 58 -7.70 3.33 -2.52
C GLY A 58 -8.54 2.06 -2.40
N MET A 59 -9.59 2.12 -1.59
CA MET A 59 -10.60 1.07 -1.48
C MET A 59 -12.00 1.67 -1.56
N ILE A 60 -12.90 0.99 -2.26
CA ILE A 60 -14.34 1.24 -2.16
C ILE A 60 -14.99 -0.02 -1.62
N LEU A 61 -15.85 0.14 -0.62
CA LEU A 61 -16.64 -0.95 -0.05
C LEU A 61 -18.06 -0.89 -0.61
N LEU A 62 -18.56 -2.03 -1.07
CA LEU A 62 -19.92 -2.19 -1.55
C LEU A 62 -20.66 -3.23 -0.74
N GLN A 63 -21.89 -2.91 -0.35
CA GLN A 63 -22.79 -3.83 0.34
C GLN A 63 -24.11 -3.91 -0.42
N THR A 64 -24.53 -5.15 -0.67
CA THR A 64 -25.79 -5.51 -1.35
C THR A 64 -26.42 -6.70 -0.63
N ARG A 65 -27.73 -6.88 -0.82
CA ARG A 65 -28.45 -8.08 -0.37
C ARG A 65 -28.47 -9.19 -1.43
N LEU A 66 -28.01 -8.90 -2.64
CA LEU A 66 -27.97 -9.89 -3.72
C LEU A 66 -27.02 -11.05 -3.39
N PRO A 67 -27.37 -12.28 -3.80
CA PRO A 67 -26.45 -13.41 -3.81
C PRO A 67 -25.19 -13.11 -4.62
N LYS A 68 -24.08 -13.76 -4.26
CA LYS A 68 -22.77 -13.46 -4.84
C LYS A 68 -22.70 -13.79 -6.32
N GLU A 69 -23.33 -14.89 -6.69
CA GLU A 69 -23.39 -15.44 -8.03
C GLU A 69 -24.12 -14.45 -8.95
N LYS A 70 -25.27 -13.92 -8.49
CA LYS A 70 -26.05 -12.90 -9.21
C LYS A 70 -25.23 -11.64 -9.46
N LEU A 71 -24.48 -11.18 -8.46
CA LEU A 71 -23.65 -9.99 -8.64
C LEU A 71 -22.53 -10.23 -9.65
N TYR A 72 -21.89 -11.40 -9.63
CA TYR A 72 -20.83 -11.73 -10.56
C TYR A 72 -21.29 -11.88 -12.01
N GLU A 73 -22.53 -12.36 -12.24
CA GLU A 73 -23.16 -12.35 -13.56
C GLU A 73 -23.26 -10.92 -14.14
N MET A 74 -23.40 -9.90 -13.29
CA MET A 74 -23.51 -8.50 -13.72
C MET A 74 -22.14 -7.82 -13.95
N ASN A 75 -21.04 -8.52 -13.72
CA ASN A 75 -19.68 -8.05 -13.98
C ASN A 75 -19.38 -6.62 -13.45
N PRO A 76 -19.51 -6.37 -12.13
CA PRO A 76 -19.34 -5.05 -11.56
C PRO A 76 -17.86 -4.61 -11.59
N VAL A 77 -17.58 -3.51 -12.29
CA VAL A 77 -16.23 -2.95 -12.42
C VAL A 77 -16.20 -1.47 -12.13
N LEU A 78 -15.04 -0.99 -11.66
CA LEU A 78 -14.78 0.42 -11.47
C LEU A 78 -14.39 1.08 -12.80
N VAL A 79 -15.01 2.21 -13.13
CA VAL A 79 -14.72 2.97 -14.36
C VAL A 79 -14.41 4.44 -14.06
N ASP A 80 -13.64 5.04 -14.96
CA ASP A 80 -13.22 6.45 -14.90
C ASP A 80 -14.35 7.42 -15.31
N GLN A 81 -14.06 8.72 -15.28
CA GLN A 81 -14.99 9.78 -15.70
C GLN A 81 -15.38 9.73 -17.19
N ARG A 82 -14.63 8.98 -17.99
CA ARG A 82 -14.92 8.70 -19.40
C ARG A 82 -15.64 7.36 -19.58
N LEU A 83 -16.12 6.76 -18.49
CA LEU A 83 -16.85 5.50 -18.44
C LEU A 83 -16.04 4.29 -18.93
N ARG A 84 -14.71 4.37 -18.89
CA ARG A 84 -13.82 3.28 -19.29
C ARG A 84 -13.36 2.48 -18.07
N PRO A 85 -13.28 1.14 -18.16
CA PRO A 85 -12.70 0.31 -17.11
C PRO A 85 -11.34 0.84 -16.64
N ILE A 86 -11.21 1.01 -15.33
CA ILE A 86 -9.90 1.25 -14.73
C ILE A 86 -9.20 -0.09 -14.70
N THR A 87 -8.05 -0.15 -15.35
CA THR A 87 -7.18 -1.33 -15.40
C THR A 87 -5.87 -1.00 -14.72
N ASP A 88 -5.42 -1.85 -13.82
CA ASP A 88 -4.19 -1.64 -13.07
C ASP A 88 -3.66 -3.00 -12.62
N THR A 89 -2.44 -3.37 -13.00
CA THR A 89 -1.90 -4.69 -12.67
C THR A 89 -1.61 -4.87 -11.17
N MET A 90 -1.47 -3.78 -10.41
CA MET A 90 -1.33 -3.83 -8.97
C MET A 90 -2.69 -3.91 -8.27
N PHE A 91 -3.68 -3.16 -8.74
CA PHE A 91 -4.99 -3.04 -8.05
C PHE A 91 -6.11 -3.86 -8.67
N GLY A 92 -5.91 -4.37 -9.87
CA GLY A 92 -6.79 -5.27 -10.59
C GLY A 92 -6.90 -6.63 -9.93
N THR A 93 -7.68 -7.48 -10.59
CA THR A 93 -8.12 -8.78 -10.09
C THR A 93 -7.55 -9.94 -10.90
N GLY A 94 -6.68 -9.65 -11.86
CA GLY A 94 -5.91 -10.56 -12.70
C GLY A 94 -6.65 -11.82 -13.12
N LYS A 95 -7.95 -11.73 -13.42
CA LYS A 95 -8.72 -12.85 -13.96
C LYS A 95 -7.94 -13.35 -15.18
N GLU A 96 -7.49 -14.60 -15.10
CA GLU A 96 -6.31 -15.13 -15.79
C GLU A 96 -6.35 -15.04 -17.33
N ASN A 97 -7.49 -14.64 -17.91
CA ASN A 97 -7.75 -14.57 -19.35
C ASN A 97 -8.12 -13.18 -19.87
N GLU A 98 -8.04 -12.12 -19.05
CA GLU A 98 -8.33 -10.75 -19.48
C GLU A 98 -7.02 -9.97 -19.72
N THR A 99 -6.76 -9.59 -20.97
CA THR A 99 -5.65 -8.71 -21.35
C THR A 99 -5.70 -7.34 -20.66
N SER A 100 -6.86 -6.97 -20.13
CA SER A 100 -7.16 -5.69 -19.50
C SER A 100 -7.52 -5.89 -18.03
N ASP A 101 -6.57 -6.25 -17.18
CA ASP A 101 -6.76 -6.53 -15.73
C ASP A 101 -7.60 -5.43 -15.02
N PRO A 102 -8.93 -5.59 -14.90
CA PRO A 102 -9.78 -4.50 -14.48
C PRO A 102 -9.91 -4.50 -12.96
N CYS A 103 -10.08 -3.29 -12.42
CA CYS A 103 -10.47 -3.09 -11.03
C CYS A 103 -11.93 -3.53 -10.84
N ALA A 104 -12.15 -4.82 -10.67
CA ALA A 104 -13.47 -5.42 -10.44
C ALA A 104 -13.85 -5.40 -8.95
N PHE A 105 -15.15 -5.31 -8.68
CA PHE A 105 -15.68 -5.49 -7.33
C PHE A 105 -15.75 -6.98 -7.00
N LEU A 106 -14.91 -7.42 -6.07
CA LEU A 106 -14.86 -8.79 -5.61
C LEU A 106 -15.43 -8.91 -4.21
N TYR A 107 -16.10 -10.03 -3.92
CA TYR A 107 -16.43 -10.37 -2.55
C TYR A 107 -15.13 -10.55 -1.76
N TYR A 108 -15.09 -10.09 -0.51
CA TYR A 108 -13.86 -10.07 0.30
C TYR A 108 -13.12 -11.43 0.32
N ALA A 109 -13.86 -12.54 0.41
CA ALA A 109 -13.24 -13.87 0.41
C ALA A 109 -12.52 -14.17 -0.92
N ASP A 110 -13.12 -13.81 -2.05
CA ASP A 110 -12.54 -14.04 -3.37
C ASP A 110 -11.38 -13.08 -3.64
N PHE A 111 -11.48 -11.83 -3.18
CA PHE A 111 -10.36 -10.88 -3.16
C PHE A 111 -9.16 -11.43 -2.37
N LEU A 112 -9.41 -11.94 -1.15
CA LEU A 112 -8.37 -12.50 -0.30
C LEU A 112 -7.70 -13.72 -0.93
N THR A 113 -8.48 -14.64 -1.49
CA THR A 113 -7.95 -15.79 -2.25
C THR A 113 -7.08 -15.32 -3.40
N TYR A 114 -7.55 -14.36 -4.20
CA TYR A 114 -6.78 -13.80 -5.31
C TYR A 114 -5.45 -13.21 -4.85
N ARG A 115 -5.47 -12.31 -3.85
CA ARG A 115 -4.26 -11.67 -3.33
C ARG A 115 -3.29 -12.68 -2.76
N THR A 116 -3.78 -13.65 -2.00
CA THR A 116 -2.96 -14.73 -1.42
C THR A 116 -2.22 -15.52 -2.50
N ASN A 117 -2.90 -15.88 -3.58
CA ASN A 117 -2.28 -16.59 -4.71
C ASN A 117 -1.18 -15.75 -5.39
N LYS A 118 -1.35 -14.43 -5.44
CA LYS A 118 -0.36 -13.52 -6.03
C LYS A 118 0.82 -13.19 -5.12
N ILE A 119 0.75 -13.43 -3.80
CA ILE A 119 1.88 -13.22 -2.88
C ILE A 119 3.13 -13.99 -3.32
N ALA A 120 2.95 -15.21 -3.84
CA ALA A 120 4.04 -16.05 -4.33
C ALA A 120 4.80 -15.41 -5.51
N ILE A 121 4.17 -14.50 -6.24
CA ILE A 121 4.74 -13.78 -7.38
C ILE A 121 5.28 -12.42 -6.94
N HIS A 122 4.54 -11.70 -6.09
CA HIS A 122 4.91 -10.36 -5.63
C HIS A 122 4.56 -10.16 -4.15
N HIS A 123 5.58 -10.06 -3.30
CA HIS A 123 5.43 -9.97 -1.83
C HIS A 123 4.62 -8.75 -1.35
N TRP A 124 4.51 -7.68 -2.15
CA TRP A 124 3.68 -6.50 -1.82
C TRP A 124 2.19 -6.85 -1.63
N TYR A 125 1.69 -7.91 -2.25
CA TYR A 125 0.31 -8.36 -2.04
C TYR A 125 0.06 -8.91 -0.63
N GLY A 126 1.10 -9.16 0.16
CA GLY A 126 0.97 -9.56 1.56
C GLY A 126 0.19 -8.51 2.38
N TYR A 127 0.42 -7.23 2.08
CA TYR A 127 -0.29 -6.12 2.72
C TYR A 127 -1.78 -6.07 2.37
N ASP A 128 -2.19 -6.67 1.25
CA ASP A 128 -3.59 -6.69 0.84
C ASP A 128 -4.43 -7.76 1.56
N THR A 129 -3.82 -8.60 2.40
CA THR A 129 -4.53 -9.69 3.09
C THR A 129 -5.16 -9.28 4.43
N ILE A 130 -4.91 -8.05 4.90
CA ILE A 130 -5.23 -7.64 6.27
C ILE A 130 -6.58 -6.92 6.43
N TYR A 131 -7.39 -6.81 5.37
CA TYR A 131 -8.63 -6.03 5.36
C TYR A 131 -9.85 -6.74 5.98
N TYR A 132 -9.70 -7.37 7.15
CA TYR A 132 -10.77 -8.14 7.81
C TYR A 132 -12.05 -7.32 8.11
N PHE A 133 -11.95 -5.98 8.13
CA PHE A 133 -13.12 -5.10 8.26
C PHE A 133 -14.07 -5.16 7.05
N ALA A 134 -13.57 -5.59 5.89
CA ALA A 134 -14.33 -5.77 4.66
C ALA A 134 -15.08 -7.11 4.60
N LYS A 135 -14.89 -8.02 5.57
CA LYS A 135 -15.61 -9.31 5.62
C LYS A 135 -17.13 -9.10 5.50
N GLY A 136 -17.75 -9.87 4.60
CA GLY A 136 -19.18 -9.77 4.29
C GLY A 136 -19.54 -8.69 3.28
N LYS A 137 -18.56 -8.04 2.65
CA LYS A 137 -18.76 -6.99 1.65
C LYS A 137 -18.01 -7.29 0.37
N TYR A 138 -18.40 -6.58 -0.69
CA TYR A 138 -17.61 -6.44 -1.89
C TYR A 138 -16.63 -5.30 -1.72
N MET A 139 -15.51 -5.41 -2.40
CA MET A 139 -14.49 -4.39 -2.41
C MET A 139 -13.79 -4.31 -3.76
N VAL A 140 -13.29 -3.12 -4.06
CA VAL A 140 -12.39 -2.88 -5.19
C VAL A 140 -11.21 -2.05 -4.71
N HIS A 141 -10.03 -2.39 -5.21
CA HIS A 141 -8.82 -1.60 -5.03
C HIS A 141 -8.58 -0.72 -6.26
N PHE A 142 -8.00 0.46 -6.05
CA PHE A 142 -7.62 1.37 -7.11
C PHE A 142 -6.53 2.33 -6.67
N ASN A 143 -5.89 3.01 -7.62
CA ASN A 143 -4.91 4.05 -7.32
C ASN A 143 -5.61 5.35 -6.85
N PHE A 144 -5.68 5.57 -5.54
CA PHE A 144 -6.34 6.74 -4.96
C PHE A 144 -5.70 8.05 -5.42
N CYS A 145 -4.37 8.15 -5.41
CA CYS A 145 -3.65 9.36 -5.79
C CYS A 145 -3.99 9.80 -7.21
N ARG A 146 -4.10 8.84 -8.14
CA ARG A 146 -4.46 9.09 -9.53
C ARG A 146 -5.90 9.57 -9.69
N TYR A 147 -6.84 8.96 -8.97
CA TYR A 147 -8.28 9.15 -9.18
C TYR A 147 -8.97 10.00 -8.11
N LYS A 148 -8.21 10.68 -7.25
CA LYS A 148 -8.72 11.49 -6.13
C LYS A 148 -9.77 12.50 -6.56
N GLU A 149 -9.49 13.26 -7.62
CA GLU A 149 -10.33 14.37 -8.10
C GLU A 149 -11.25 13.95 -9.26
N GLU A 150 -11.15 12.72 -9.74
CA GLU A 150 -11.96 12.25 -10.87
C GLU A 150 -13.33 11.75 -10.41
N LYS A 151 -14.35 11.84 -11.28
CA LYS A 151 -15.58 11.08 -11.08
C LYS A 151 -15.32 9.61 -11.35
N LEU A 152 -15.78 8.75 -10.45
CA LEU A 152 -15.69 7.30 -10.56
C LEU A 152 -17.09 6.72 -10.55
N PHE A 153 -17.27 5.64 -11.31
CA PHE A 153 -18.55 4.96 -11.39
C PHE A 153 -18.37 3.46 -11.19
N LEU A 154 -19.37 2.85 -10.59
CA LEU A 154 -19.61 1.42 -10.67
C LEU A 154 -20.33 1.16 -11.99
N ARG A 155 -19.72 0.38 -12.88
CA ARG A 155 -20.34 -0.12 -14.11
C ARG A 155 -20.78 -1.56 -13.90
N PHE A 156 -21.98 -1.91 -14.33
CA PHE A 156 -22.46 -3.29 -14.38
C PHE A 156 -23.31 -3.55 -15.63
N GLU A 157 -23.43 -4.81 -16.01
CA GLU A 157 -24.17 -5.25 -17.19
C GLU A 157 -25.68 -5.35 -16.90
N ASP A 158 -26.49 -4.91 -17.86
CA ASP A 158 -27.95 -5.07 -17.85
C ASP A 158 -28.30 -6.52 -18.21
N LYS A 159 -28.79 -7.28 -17.23
CA LYS A 159 -29.10 -8.71 -17.41
C LYS A 159 -30.26 -8.95 -18.39
N TYR A 160 -31.13 -7.96 -18.62
CA TYR A 160 -32.35 -8.16 -19.42
C TYR A 160 -32.28 -7.51 -20.80
N SER A 161 -31.18 -6.85 -21.15
CA SER A 161 -31.01 -6.30 -22.49
C SER A 161 -30.70 -7.40 -23.51
N ARG A 162 -31.25 -7.27 -24.72
CA ARG A 162 -30.99 -8.21 -25.85
C ARG A 162 -29.56 -8.16 -26.40
N GLY A 163 -28.71 -7.28 -25.87
CA GLY A 163 -27.30 -7.12 -26.22
C GLY A 163 -26.54 -6.53 -25.04
N ILE A 164 -25.25 -6.25 -25.22
CA ILE A 164 -24.42 -5.66 -24.16
C ILE A 164 -24.87 -4.22 -23.91
N LYS A 165 -25.41 -3.98 -22.73
CA LYS A 165 -25.77 -2.65 -22.23
C LYS A 165 -25.24 -2.53 -20.82
N TYR A 166 -24.67 -1.36 -20.52
CA TYR A 166 -24.10 -1.07 -19.21
C TYR A 166 -24.91 0.00 -18.48
N HIS A 167 -24.96 -0.14 -17.17
CA HIS A 167 -25.47 0.86 -16.24
C HIS A 167 -24.33 1.40 -15.39
N TYR A 168 -24.48 2.65 -14.94
CA TYR A 168 -23.44 3.38 -14.25
C TYR A 168 -24.01 4.06 -13.01
N VAL A 169 -23.38 3.80 -11.86
CA VAL A 169 -23.72 4.44 -10.60
C VAL A 169 -22.52 5.24 -10.13
N GLU A 170 -22.69 6.56 -9.98
CA GLU A 170 -21.63 7.42 -9.48
C GLU A 170 -21.23 7.00 -8.06
N ILE A 171 -19.93 6.94 -7.81
CA ILE A 171 -19.34 6.67 -6.50
C ILE A 171 -18.87 8.00 -5.90
N PRO A 172 -19.61 8.55 -4.92
CA PRO A 172 -19.26 9.80 -4.28
C PRO A 172 -17.84 9.76 -3.69
N GLY A 173 -17.09 10.85 -3.82
CA GLY A 173 -15.73 10.95 -3.28
C GLY A 173 -15.63 10.58 -1.80
N LYS A 174 -16.66 10.91 -1.00
CA LYS A 174 -16.73 10.57 0.44
C LYS A 174 -16.81 9.08 0.76
N LEU A 175 -17.14 8.22 -0.21
CA LEU A 175 -17.17 6.76 -0.03
C LEU A 175 -15.85 6.10 -0.44
N ARG A 176 -14.87 6.88 -0.92
CA ARG A 176 -13.57 6.40 -1.34
C ARG A 176 -12.62 6.45 -0.15
N ILE A 177 -12.10 5.28 0.23
CA ILE A 177 -11.23 5.13 1.38
C ILE A 177 -9.79 5.23 0.89
N HIS A 178 -9.05 6.24 1.33
CA HIS A 178 -7.60 6.27 1.18
C HIS A 178 -6.97 5.49 2.33
N LEU A 179 -6.38 4.33 2.03
CA LEU A 179 -5.92 3.38 3.07
C LEU A 179 -4.74 3.91 3.89
N HIS A 180 -3.94 4.83 3.35
CA HIS A 180 -2.89 5.51 4.10
C HIS A 180 -3.41 6.19 5.38
N ASN A 181 -4.62 6.78 5.33
CA ASN A 181 -5.24 7.45 6.48
C ASN A 181 -5.62 6.51 7.63
N TYR A 182 -5.54 5.20 7.40
CA TYR A 182 -5.86 4.14 8.36
C TYR A 182 -4.68 3.17 8.54
N SER A 183 -3.48 3.56 8.10
CA SER A 183 -2.29 2.71 8.07
C SER A 183 -1.93 2.13 9.44
N ARG A 184 -2.08 2.92 10.50
CA ARG A 184 -1.86 2.46 11.88
C ARG A 184 -2.84 1.37 12.27
N GLU A 185 -4.14 1.61 12.13
CA GLU A 185 -5.17 0.63 12.51
C GLU A 185 -5.13 -0.63 11.64
N LEU A 186 -4.72 -0.49 10.38
CA LEU A 186 -4.44 -1.60 9.49
C LEU A 186 -3.27 -2.45 9.99
N PHE A 187 -2.15 -1.81 10.34
CA PHE A 187 -0.96 -2.48 10.85
C PHE A 187 -1.21 -3.16 12.21
N ASP A 188 -1.86 -2.45 13.11
CA ASP A 188 -2.24 -2.92 14.46
C ASP A 188 -3.42 -3.90 14.43
N ARG A 189 -3.99 -4.16 13.24
CA ARG A 189 -5.12 -5.08 13.00
C ARG A 189 -6.36 -4.76 13.83
N GLU A 190 -6.63 -3.49 14.07
CA GLU A 190 -7.77 -2.99 14.86
C GLU A 190 -9.11 -3.11 14.12
N THR A 191 -9.50 -4.35 13.78
CA THR A 191 -10.62 -4.66 12.88
C THR A 191 -11.95 -4.06 13.37
N ALA A 192 -12.22 -4.07 14.67
CA ALA A 192 -13.44 -3.51 15.23
C ALA A 192 -13.49 -1.98 15.12
N ALA A 193 -12.35 -1.31 15.38
CA ALA A 193 -12.22 0.14 15.24
C ALA A 193 -12.39 0.56 13.78
N LEU A 194 -11.72 -0.14 12.85
CA LEU A 194 -11.86 0.08 11.41
C LEU A 194 -13.30 -0.11 10.95
N LYS A 195 -14.00 -1.18 11.38
CA LYS A 195 -15.43 -1.37 11.05
C LYS A 195 -16.29 -0.20 11.50
N LYS A 196 -16.04 0.36 12.69
CA LYS A 196 -16.78 1.52 13.20
C LYS A 196 -16.47 2.79 12.38
N LYS A 197 -15.19 3.08 12.13
CA LYS A 197 -14.73 4.26 11.39
C LYS A 197 -15.18 4.26 9.93
N LEU A 198 -15.13 3.09 9.28
CA LEU A 198 -15.41 2.93 7.85
C LEU A 198 -16.87 2.63 7.53
N LYS A 199 -17.74 2.42 8.53
CA LYS A 199 -19.19 2.22 8.32
C LYS A 199 -19.84 3.29 7.42
N PRO A 200 -19.52 4.60 7.54
CA PRO A 200 -20.08 5.64 6.68
C PRO A 200 -19.59 5.61 5.22
N PHE A 201 -18.54 4.85 4.91
CA PHE A 201 -17.89 4.80 3.60
C PHE A 201 -18.43 3.68 2.70
N VAL A 202 -19.45 2.94 3.16
CA VAL A 202 -20.00 1.81 2.42
C VAL A 202 -21.02 2.31 1.38
N LEU A 203 -20.80 1.92 0.12
CA LEU A 203 -21.78 2.08 -0.94
C LEU A 203 -22.86 1.00 -0.79
N PHE A 204 -24.09 1.42 -0.48
CA PHE A 204 -25.24 0.54 -0.36
C PHE A 204 -26.02 0.47 -1.68
N MET A 205 -26.05 -0.73 -2.25
CA MET A 205 -26.77 -1.05 -3.48
C MET A 205 -27.89 -2.05 -3.17
N ASP A 206 -29.13 -1.61 -3.24
CA ASP A 206 -30.31 -2.46 -3.16
C ASP A 206 -30.69 -2.99 -4.54
N CYS A 207 -31.66 -3.92 -4.57
CA CYS A 207 -32.19 -4.53 -5.79
C CYS A 207 -32.57 -3.52 -6.87
N GLU A 208 -33.25 -2.44 -6.48
CA GLU A 208 -33.74 -1.42 -7.41
C GLU A 208 -32.59 -0.67 -8.07
N LYS A 209 -31.53 -0.34 -7.32
CA LYS A 209 -30.32 0.28 -7.86
C LYS A 209 -29.53 -0.62 -8.81
N TRP A 210 -29.69 -1.94 -8.69
CA TRP A 210 -29.17 -2.91 -9.66
C TRP A 210 -30.05 -3.06 -10.89
N LEU A 211 -31.21 -2.39 -10.93
CA LEU A 211 -32.20 -2.49 -12.00
C LEU A 211 -32.65 -3.94 -12.25
N LEU A 212 -32.66 -4.74 -11.18
CA LEU A 212 -33.12 -6.11 -11.20
C LEU A 212 -34.63 -6.20 -11.02
N ARG A 213 -35.22 -7.26 -11.56
CA ARG A 213 -36.59 -7.65 -11.25
C ARG A 213 -36.64 -8.15 -9.81
N ARG A 214 -37.79 -7.96 -9.16
CA ARG A 214 -38.01 -8.37 -7.77
C ARG A 214 -37.69 -9.85 -7.52
N GLU A 215 -38.02 -10.71 -8.48
CA GLU A 215 -37.76 -12.16 -8.47
C GLU A 215 -36.26 -12.51 -8.41
N ASP A 216 -35.39 -11.65 -8.93
CA ASP A 216 -33.94 -11.86 -8.91
C ASP A 216 -33.28 -11.36 -7.62
N CYS A 217 -34.08 -10.82 -6.69
CA CYS A 217 -33.63 -10.20 -5.45
C CYS A 217 -34.10 -10.92 -4.18
N GLU A 218 -34.87 -11.99 -4.34
CA GLU A 218 -35.32 -12.93 -3.32
C GLU A 218 -34.47 -14.21 -3.37
#